data_AF-A0A379FVD2-F1
#
_entry.id   AF-A0A379FVD2-F1
#
_cell.length_a   1.000
_cell.length_b   1.000
_cell.length_c   1.000
_cell.angle_alpha   90.00
_cell.angle_beta   90.00
_cell.angle_gamma   90.00
#
_symmetry.space_group_name_H-M   'P 1'
#
loop_
_entity.id
_entity.type
_entity.pdbx_description
1 polymer ?
#
loop_
_entity_poly.entity_id
_entity_poly.type
_entity_poly.pdbx_seq_one_letter_code
_entity_poly.pdbx_strand_id
1 'polypeptide(L)'
;MSRPNIQTSRQKWLLQLVMARVAEQFSRHDLALNLLRELDRSAEQMRLADWEPHSLFEVKARQLQLLRGKAQRNTPDKADLHHQMSELLAQLTRLDPVRALVLYP
;
A
#
# COMPACT_ATOMS: atom_id res chain seq x y z
N MET A 1 -12.41 -23.20 -13.93
CA MET A 1 -12.35 -21.78 -13.53
C MET A 1 -11.35 -21.07 -14.42
N SER A 2 -11.82 -20.46 -15.50
CA SER A 2 -10.97 -19.68 -16.42
C SER A 2 -10.45 -18.46 -15.67
N ARG A 3 -9.13 -18.34 -15.53
CA ARG A 3 -8.53 -17.06 -15.13
C ARG A 3 -9.01 -16.02 -16.15
N PRO A 4 -9.57 -14.87 -15.73
CA PRO A 4 -9.85 -13.79 -16.67
C PRO A 4 -8.56 -13.53 -17.45
N ASN A 5 -8.68 -13.25 -18.74
CA ASN A 5 -7.55 -13.05 -19.62
C ASN A 5 -6.77 -11.80 -19.15
N ILE A 6 -5.81 -11.99 -18.25
CA ILE A 6 -4.99 -10.92 -17.68
C ILE A 6 -3.96 -10.56 -18.74
N GLN A 7 -4.30 -9.63 -19.61
CA GLN A 7 -3.47 -9.28 -20.77
C GLN A 7 -2.61 -8.05 -20.50
N THR A 8 -3.07 -7.11 -19.67
CA THR A 8 -2.40 -5.83 -19.47
C THR A 8 -1.65 -5.77 -18.13
N SER A 9 -0.57 -4.99 -18.07
CA SER A 9 0.18 -4.73 -16.83
C SER A 9 -0.73 -4.17 -15.73
N ARG A 10 -1.72 -3.33 -16.08
CA ARG A 10 -2.72 -2.80 -15.15
C ARG A 10 -3.58 -3.90 -14.53
N GLN A 11 -4.06 -4.85 -15.33
CA GLN A 11 -4.86 -5.97 -14.80
C GLN A 11 -4.04 -6.88 -13.88
N LYS A 12 -2.76 -7.11 -14.19
CA LYS A 12 -1.83 -7.86 -13.32
C LYS A 12 -1.66 -7.14 -11.98
N TRP A 13 -1.45 -5.83 -12.03
CA TRP A 13 -1.29 -4.98 -10.85
C TRP A 13 -2.55 -4.99 -9.97
N LEU A 14 -3.74 -4.83 -10.56
CA LEU A 14 -5.00 -4.87 -9.82
C LEU A 14 -5.27 -6.24 -9.18
N LEU A 15 -4.91 -7.34 -9.87
CA LEU A 15 -5.01 -8.68 -9.28
C LEU A 15 -4.07 -8.84 -8.08
N GLN A 16 -2.83 -8.34 -8.18
CA GLN A 16 -1.88 -8.33 -7.07
C GLN A 16 -2.38 -7.50 -5.89
N LEU A 17 -3.06 -6.37 -6.15
CA LEU A 17 -3.72 -5.59 -5.09
C LEU A 17 -4.81 -6.40 -4.38
N VAL A 18 -5.63 -7.17 -5.12
CA VAL A 18 -6.61 -8.08 -4.49
C VAL A 18 -5.91 -9.11 -3.60
N MET A 19 -4.81 -9.70 -4.05
CA MET A 19 -4.04 -10.66 -3.23
C MET A 19 -3.50 -10.03 -1.94
N ALA A 20 -3.01 -8.78 -2.02
CA ALA A 20 -2.56 -8.05 -0.85
C ALA A 20 -3.68 -7.81 0.16
N ARG A 21 -4.88 -7.41 -0.30
CA ARG A 21 -6.08 -7.24 0.55
C ARG A 21 -6.50 -8.54 1.22
N VAL A 22 -6.48 -9.65 0.49
CA VAL A 22 -6.78 -10.98 1.04
C VAL A 22 -5.76 -11.34 2.12
N ALA A 23 -4.46 -11.16 1.87
CA ALA A 23 -3.42 -11.42 2.87
C ALA A 23 -3.63 -10.59 4.16
N GLU A 24 -4.01 -9.31 4.00
CA GLU A 24 -4.34 -8.42 5.13
C GLU A 24 -5.54 -8.94 5.93
N GLN A 25 -6.64 -9.33 5.25
CA GLN A 25 -7.85 -9.87 5.89
C GLN A 25 -7.59 -11.17 6.68
N PHE A 26 -6.67 -12.01 6.21
CA PHE A 26 -6.29 -13.26 6.89
C PHE A 26 -5.13 -13.08 7.89
N SER A 27 -4.90 -11.86 8.39
CA SER A 27 -3.88 -11.53 9.40
C SER A 27 -2.43 -11.89 9.02
N ARG A 28 -2.14 -12.05 7.72
CA ARG A 28 -0.78 -12.25 7.18
C ARG A 28 -0.11 -10.90 6.96
N HIS A 29 0.03 -10.11 8.04
CA HIS A 29 0.43 -8.70 7.98
C HIS A 29 1.77 -8.45 7.28
N ASP A 30 2.81 -9.24 7.55
CA ASP A 30 4.12 -9.05 6.90
C ASP A 30 4.06 -9.41 5.40
N LEU A 31 3.28 -10.44 5.02
CA LEU A 31 3.06 -10.78 3.61
C LEU A 31 2.30 -9.67 2.88
N ALA A 32 1.21 -9.17 3.49
CA ALA A 32 0.45 -8.06 2.95
C ALA A 32 1.33 -6.81 2.76
N LEU A 33 2.16 -6.48 3.75
CA LEU A 33 3.09 -5.34 3.67
C LEU A 33 4.10 -5.51 2.53
N ASN A 34 4.69 -6.70 2.38
CA ASN A 34 5.64 -6.97 1.31
C ASN A 34 4.98 -6.89 -0.08
N LEU A 35 3.77 -7.43 -0.24
CA LEU A 35 3.00 -7.33 -1.49
C LEU A 35 2.68 -5.86 -1.83
N LEU A 36 2.25 -5.07 -0.84
CA LEU A 36 1.95 -3.65 -1.04
C LEU A 36 3.18 -2.83 -1.43
N ARG A 37 4.37 -3.13 -0.87
CA ARG A 37 5.64 -2.49 -1.26
C ARG A 37 6.06 -2.82 -2.69
N GLU A 38 5.79 -4.03 -3.15
CA GLU A 38 6.03 -4.41 -4.56
C GLU A 38 5.05 -3.71 -5.50
N LEU A 39 3.77 -3.62 -5.11
CA LEU A 39 2.76 -2.86 -5.86
C LEU A 39 3.12 -1.38 -5.97
N ASP A 40 3.65 -0.78 -4.92
CA ASP A 40 4.06 0.62 -4.92
C ASP A 40 5.24 0.88 -5.88
N ARG A 41 6.28 0.05 -5.82
CA ARG A 41 7.44 0.13 -6.74
C ARG A 41 7.05 -0.08 -8.20
N SER A 42 6.18 -1.04 -8.48
CA SER A 42 5.68 -1.27 -9.84
C SER A 42 4.77 -0.14 -10.33
N ALA A 43 4.02 0.51 -9.43
CA ALA A 43 3.20 1.67 -9.78
C ALA A 43 4.05 2.88 -10.22
N GLU A 44 5.22 3.09 -9.60
CA GLU A 44 6.17 4.13 -10.02
C GLU A 44 6.68 3.88 -11.45
N GLN A 45 7.07 2.63 -11.76
CA GLN A 45 7.55 2.24 -13.09
C GLN A 45 6.48 2.40 -14.18
N MET A 46 5.22 2.18 -13.82
CA MET A 46 4.08 2.26 -14.73
C MET A 46 3.48 3.67 -14.84
N ARG A 47 4.02 4.66 -14.11
CA ARG A 47 3.43 6.01 -13.95
C ARG A 47 1.95 5.94 -13.56
N LEU A 48 1.61 5.02 -12.65
CA LEU A 48 0.23 4.73 -12.28
C LEU A 48 -0.47 5.96 -11.66
N ALA A 49 0.30 6.87 -11.06
CA ALA A 49 -0.21 8.13 -10.51
C ALA A 49 -0.96 8.98 -11.56
N ASP A 50 -0.57 8.90 -12.84
CA ASP A 50 -1.16 9.69 -13.92
C ASP A 50 -2.53 9.14 -14.36
N TRP A 51 -2.82 7.86 -14.11
CA TRP A 51 -4.00 7.16 -14.66
C TRP A 51 -4.91 6.53 -13.60
N GLU A 52 -4.38 6.20 -12.41
CA GLU A 52 -5.08 5.51 -11.32
C GLU A 52 -4.59 5.99 -9.92
N PRO A 53 -4.68 7.30 -9.61
CA PRO A 53 -4.19 7.84 -8.34
C PRO A 53 -4.91 7.28 -7.11
N HIS A 54 -6.18 6.88 -7.28
CA HIS A 54 -7.01 6.28 -6.23
C HIS A 54 -6.44 4.94 -5.74
N SER A 55 -6.03 4.10 -6.68
CA SER A 55 -5.47 2.78 -6.39
C SER A 55 -4.09 2.91 -5.71
N LEU A 56 -3.27 3.87 -6.15
CA LEU A 56 -1.97 4.16 -5.54
C LEU A 56 -2.13 4.70 -4.10
N PHE A 57 -3.09 5.59 -3.88
CA PHE A 57 -3.43 6.09 -2.55
C PHE A 57 -3.80 4.94 -1.61
N GLU A 58 -4.65 4.01 -2.06
CA GLU A 58 -5.04 2.85 -1.27
C GLU A 58 -3.84 1.99 -0.87
N VAL A 59 -2.93 1.71 -1.81
CA VAL A 59 -1.73 0.91 -1.54
C VAL A 59 -0.90 1.54 -0.42
N LYS A 60 -0.61 2.84 -0.51
CA LYS A 60 0.18 3.56 0.50
C LYS A 60 -0.56 3.67 1.83
N ALA A 61 -1.88 3.91 1.82
CA ALA A 61 -2.69 4.00 3.03
C ALA A 61 -2.74 2.66 3.80
N ARG A 62 -2.84 1.53 3.09
CA ARG A 62 -2.79 0.20 3.72
C ARG A 62 -1.41 -0.11 4.31
N GLN A 63 -0.31 0.27 3.62
CA GLN A 63 1.03 0.16 4.20
C GLN A 63 1.14 0.93 5.51
N LEU A 64 0.61 2.15 5.56
CA LEU A 64 0.59 2.97 6.78
C LEU A 64 -0.15 2.27 7.93
N GLN A 65 -1.32 1.68 7.69
CA GLN A 65 -2.08 0.95 8.73
C GLN A 65 -1.33 -0.30 9.23
N LEU A 66 -0.72 -1.07 8.33
CA LEU A 66 0.08 -2.23 8.70
C LEU A 66 1.31 -1.85 9.53
N LEU A 67 1.99 -0.75 9.19
CA LEU A 67 3.12 -0.23 9.96
C LEU A 67 2.69 0.26 11.35
N ARG A 68 1.53 0.93 11.47
CA ARG A 68 0.95 1.31 12.77
C ARG A 68 0.71 0.09 13.65
N GLY A 69 0.06 -0.93 13.10
CA GLY A 69 -0.16 -2.20 13.81
C GLY A 69 1.16 -2.88 14.19
N LYS A 70 2.18 -2.82 13.32
CA LYS A 70 3.51 -3.38 13.61
C LYS A 70 4.22 -2.63 14.74
N ALA A 71 4.17 -1.29 14.76
CA ALA A 71 4.77 -0.46 15.81
C ALA A 71 4.11 -0.66 17.19
N GLN A 72 2.83 -1.02 17.23
CA GLN A 72 2.14 -1.38 18.47
C GLN A 72 2.59 -2.74 19.03
N ARG A 73 2.91 -3.70 18.15
CA ARG A 73 3.28 -5.08 18.52
C ARG A 73 4.78 -5.29 18.72
N ASN A 74 5.63 -4.51 18.05
CA ASN A 74 7.08 -4.72 18.01
C ASN A 74 7.82 -3.47 18.50
N THR A 75 8.47 -3.58 19.66
CA THR A 75 9.15 -2.46 20.34
C THR A 75 10.57 -2.12 19.84
N PRO A 76 11.41 -3.05 19.32
CA PRO A 76 12.82 -2.74 19.06
C PRO A 76 13.07 -1.77 17.89
N ASP A 77 12.15 -1.69 16.91
CA ASP A 77 12.38 -0.93 15.66
C ASP A 77 11.49 0.32 15.51
N LYS A 78 11.04 0.92 16.63
CA LYS A 78 10.06 2.01 16.56
C LYS A 78 10.53 3.22 15.74
N ALA A 79 11.80 3.61 15.84
CA ALA A 79 12.34 4.77 15.13
C ALA A 79 12.22 4.61 13.60
N ASP A 80 12.66 3.47 13.06
CA ASP A 80 12.60 3.18 11.63
C ASP A 80 11.16 3.07 11.13
N LEU A 81 10.27 2.50 11.94
CA LEU A 81 8.84 2.44 11.62
C LEU A 81 8.22 3.85 11.58
N HIS A 82 8.55 4.72 12.54
CA HIS A 82 8.10 6.11 12.56
C HIS A 82 8.58 6.90 11.35
N HIS A 83 9.84 6.71 10.94
CA HIS A 83 10.37 7.33 9.73
C HIS A 83 9.60 6.88 8.49
N GLN A 84 9.41 5.57 8.30
CA GLN A 84 8.64 5.02 7.17
C GLN A 84 7.18 5.51 7.14
N MET A 85 6.52 5.60 8.31
CA MET A 85 5.17 6.13 8.40
C MET A 85 5.10 7.62 8.02
N SER A 86 6.11 8.41 8.41
CA SER A 86 6.18 9.84 8.08
C SER A 86 6.38 10.06 6.57
N GLU A 87 7.26 9.27 5.94
CA GLU A 87 7.44 9.29 4.49
C GLU A 87 6.15 8.92 3.74
N LEU A 88 5.45 7.86 4.18
CA LEU A 88 4.18 7.46 3.57
C LEU A 88 3.11 8.54 3.71
N LEU A 89 3.00 9.21 4.87
CA LEU A 89 2.07 10.33 5.07
C LEU A 89 2.38 11.50 4.13
N ALA A 90 3.65 11.85 3.96
CA ALA A 90 4.06 12.89 3.02
C ALA A 90 3.68 12.53 1.58
N GLN A 91 3.89 11.27 1.16
CA GLN A 91 3.51 10.80 -0.18
C GLN A 91 1.98 10.79 -0.38
N LEU A 92 1.22 10.33 0.60
CA LEU A 92 -0.25 10.34 0.57
C LEU A 92 -0.80 11.76 0.45
N THR A 93 -0.20 12.71 1.17
CA THR A 93 -0.57 14.13 1.12
C THR A 93 -0.29 14.75 -0.26
N ARG A 94 0.81 14.36 -0.92
CA ARG A 94 1.10 14.77 -2.30
C ARG A 94 0.11 14.19 -3.31
N LEU A 95 -0.42 12.99 -3.05
CA LEU A 95 -1.41 12.34 -3.93
C LEU A 95 -2.80 12.96 -3.77
N ASP A 96 -3.26 13.10 -2.54
CA ASP A 96 -4.57 13.70 -2.22
C ASP A 96 -4.55 14.23 -0.78
N PRO A 97 -4.41 15.56 -0.57
CA PRO A 97 -4.32 16.13 0.77
C PRO A 97 -5.64 16.01 1.54
N VAL A 98 -6.78 16.00 0.87
CA VAL A 98 -8.11 15.90 1.51
C VAL A 98 -8.30 14.50 2.08
N ARG A 99 -7.95 13.46 1.31
CA ARG A 99 -7.97 12.08 1.82
C ARG A 99 -6.86 11.80 2.81
N ALA A 100 -5.70 12.42 2.67
CA ALA A 100 -4.61 12.23 3.63
C ALA A 100 -4.98 12.78 5.01
N LEU A 101 -5.80 13.84 5.09
CA LEU A 101 -6.20 14.47 6.35
C LEU A 101 -6.81 13.46 7.35
N VAL A 102 -7.62 12.51 6.88
CA VAL A 102 -8.24 11.50 7.76
C VAL A 102 -7.27 10.44 8.27
N LEU A 103 -6.04 10.41 7.74
CA LEU A 103 -5.00 9.46 8.12
C LEU A 103 -4.06 10.03 9.18
N TYR A 104 -4.06 11.33 9.45
CA TYR A 104 -3.28 11.91 10.54
C TYR A 104 -3.83 11.43 11.90
N PRO A 105 -2.95 11.24 12.90
CA PRO A 105 -3.35 10.81 14.25
C PRO A 105 -4.18 11.86 15.00
#